data_AF-A0A803P541-F1
#
_entry.id   AF-A0A803P541-F1
#
_cell.length_a   1.000
_cell.length_b   1.000
_cell.length_c   1.000
_cell.angle_alpha   90.00
_cell.angle_beta   90.00
_cell.angle_gamma   90.00
#
_symmetry.space_group_name_H-M   'P 1'
#
loop_
_entity.id
_entity.type
_entity.pdbx_description
1 polymer ?
#
loop_
_entity_poly.entity_id
_entity_poly.type
_entity_poly.pdbx_seq_one_letter_code
_entity_poly.pdbx_strand_id
1 'polypeptide(L)'
;MLTTPRLGKGLSLIFGFKPRCGNQTSFVEAHNVIRRQLNEPPLTWDRNLARYARRWATKQLDECKMMHSFGPYGENIFWGGQDHWTATDAVESWARENQFYDPMTNQCLYGEMCGHYTQVVWRSSLRVGCARMKCHNGGVLVYCEYDPPGNYINENPFGKVFEMPSSTTSSAVPLDIMSTTGGSG
;
A
#
# COMPACT_ATOMS: atom_id res chain seq x y z
N MET A 1 16.89 -28.40 -13.33
CA MET A 1 15.55 -27.80 -13.46
C MET A 1 14.84 -27.95 -12.12
N LEU A 2 14.37 -26.87 -11.51
CA LEU A 2 13.41 -26.90 -10.40
C LEU A 2 12.40 -25.76 -10.63
N THR A 3 11.13 -26.02 -10.38
CA THR A 3 10.01 -25.15 -10.78
C THR A 3 9.69 -24.14 -9.68
N THR A 4 9.74 -22.85 -9.99
CA THR A 4 9.16 -21.82 -9.13
C THR A 4 7.62 -21.93 -9.14
N PRO A 5 6.94 -21.90 -7.98
CA PRO A 5 5.49 -21.91 -7.93
C PRO A 5 4.94 -20.57 -8.43
N ARG A 6 4.18 -20.58 -9.53
CA ARG A 6 3.46 -19.41 -10.01
C ARG A 6 2.31 -19.09 -9.05
N LEU A 7 2.49 -18.12 -8.15
CA LEU A 7 1.38 -17.60 -7.35
C LEU A 7 0.34 -16.92 -8.25
N GLY A 8 -0.92 -17.33 -8.07
CA GLY A 8 -2.12 -16.51 -8.26
C GLY A 8 -2.26 -15.68 -9.54
N LYS A 9 -2.82 -16.27 -10.61
CA LYS A 9 -3.50 -15.50 -11.69
C LYS A 9 -4.83 -14.86 -11.23
N GLY A 10 -4.88 -14.29 -10.03
CA GLY A 10 -6.12 -13.83 -9.39
C GLY A 10 -6.62 -12.46 -9.87
N LEU A 11 -5.71 -11.52 -10.15
CA LEU A 11 -6.06 -10.11 -10.35
C LEU A 11 -6.69 -9.77 -11.72
N SER A 12 -6.59 -10.66 -12.70
CA SER A 12 -6.80 -10.33 -14.13
C SER A 12 -8.27 -10.17 -14.55
N LEU A 13 -9.25 -10.45 -13.69
CA LEU A 13 -10.64 -10.74 -14.09
C LEU A 13 -11.69 -9.67 -13.73
N ILE A 14 -11.29 -8.51 -13.19
CA ILE A 14 -12.24 -7.45 -12.76
C ILE A 14 -12.03 -6.09 -13.47
N PHE A 15 -11.01 -5.96 -14.33
CA PHE A 15 -10.70 -4.73 -15.11
C PHE A 15 -11.77 -4.30 -16.16
N GLY A 16 -12.99 -4.86 -16.11
CA GLY A 16 -14.07 -4.62 -17.08
C GLY A 16 -15.11 -3.57 -16.68
N PHE A 17 -15.19 -3.15 -15.42
CA PHE A 17 -16.19 -2.16 -14.97
C PHE A 17 -15.62 -0.74 -14.98
N LYS A 18 -16.09 0.09 -15.92
CA LYS A 18 -15.85 1.55 -15.94
C LYS A 18 -17.08 2.33 -15.46
N PRO A 19 -17.25 2.57 -14.14
CA PRO A 19 -18.29 3.47 -13.65
C PRO A 19 -18.02 4.90 -14.13
N ARG A 20 -18.96 5.48 -14.89
CA ARG A 20 -18.90 6.86 -15.37
C ARG A 20 -19.85 7.76 -14.59
N CYS A 21 -19.40 8.29 -13.44
CA CYS A 21 -19.86 9.59 -12.94
C CYS A 21 -18.99 10.12 -11.80
N GLY A 22 -18.52 11.37 -11.92
CA GLY A 22 -17.87 12.11 -10.82
C GLY A 22 -16.39 11.79 -10.60
N ASN A 23 -15.51 12.74 -10.97
CA ASN A 23 -14.04 12.68 -10.82
C ASN A 23 -13.52 12.63 -9.35
N GLN A 24 -14.41 12.49 -8.37
CA GLN A 24 -14.10 12.29 -6.95
C GLN A 24 -14.42 10.84 -6.55
N THR A 25 -15.62 10.37 -6.92
CA THR A 25 -16.13 9.01 -6.68
C THR A 25 -15.18 7.95 -7.22
N SER A 26 -14.71 8.11 -8.47
CA SER A 26 -13.83 7.13 -9.13
C SER A 26 -12.50 6.88 -8.41
N PHE A 27 -11.99 7.83 -7.62
CA PHE A 27 -10.78 7.62 -6.82
C PHE A 27 -11.05 6.67 -5.65
N VAL A 28 -12.03 6.99 -4.80
CA VAL A 28 -12.34 6.21 -3.60
C VAL A 28 -12.91 4.83 -3.96
N GLU A 29 -13.67 4.71 -5.05
CA GLU A 29 -14.11 3.44 -5.61
C GLU A 29 -12.93 2.55 -6.03
N ALA A 30 -11.97 3.07 -6.81
CA ALA A 30 -10.82 2.31 -7.27
C ALA A 30 -9.98 1.76 -6.10
N HIS A 31 -9.69 2.59 -5.09
CA HIS A 31 -9.01 2.15 -3.86
C HIS A 31 -9.79 1.04 -3.14
N ASN A 32 -11.10 1.20 -2.99
CA ASN A 32 -11.93 0.25 -2.25
C ASN A 32 -12.16 -1.06 -3.01
N VAL A 33 -12.10 -1.06 -4.36
CA VAL A 33 -12.06 -2.29 -5.15
C VAL A 33 -10.81 -3.11 -4.84
N ILE A 34 -9.65 -2.47 -4.63
CA ILE A 34 -8.38 -3.13 -4.29
C ILE A 34 -8.39 -3.59 -2.82
N ARG A 35 -8.66 -2.68 -1.88
CA ARG A 35 -8.64 -2.96 -0.42
C ARG A 35 -9.58 -4.10 -0.03
N ARG A 36 -10.77 -4.16 -0.65
CA ARG A 36 -11.74 -5.25 -0.46
C ARG A 36 -11.18 -6.63 -0.83
N GLN A 37 -10.28 -6.74 -1.80
CA GLN A 37 -9.67 -8.03 -2.19
C GLN A 37 -8.69 -8.56 -1.13
N LEU A 38 -8.22 -7.69 -0.22
CA LEU A 38 -7.28 -8.01 0.85
C LEU A 38 -7.95 -8.03 2.24
N ASN A 39 -9.28 -7.82 2.31
CA ASN A 39 -10.04 -7.61 3.54
C ASN A 39 -9.59 -6.38 4.36
N GLU A 40 -9.10 -5.35 3.68
CA GLU A 40 -8.72 -4.08 4.32
C GLU A 40 -9.91 -3.11 4.43
N PRO A 41 -10.04 -2.32 5.51
CA PRO A 41 -11.14 -1.39 5.70
C PRO A 41 -11.26 -0.38 4.54
N PRO A 42 -12.48 -0.07 4.05
CA PRO A 42 -12.66 0.87 2.96
C PRO A 42 -12.28 2.30 3.36
N LEU A 43 -11.60 3.00 2.47
CA LEU A 43 -11.33 4.44 2.59
C LEU A 43 -12.62 5.24 2.37
N THR A 44 -12.71 6.37 3.05
CA THR A 44 -13.78 7.37 2.89
C THR A 44 -13.24 8.63 2.21
N TRP A 45 -14.08 9.36 1.47
CA TRP A 45 -13.64 10.56 0.75
C TRP A 45 -13.63 11.82 1.63
N ASP A 46 -12.48 12.46 1.76
CA ASP A 46 -12.31 13.70 2.53
C ASP A 46 -12.10 14.92 1.60
N ARG A 47 -12.98 15.91 1.75
CA ARG A 47 -12.99 17.14 0.94
C ARG A 47 -11.88 18.13 1.30
N ASN A 48 -11.31 18.05 2.50
CA ASN A 48 -10.18 18.86 2.92
C ASN A 48 -8.87 18.28 2.38
N LEU A 49 -8.71 16.95 2.42
CA LEU A 49 -7.62 16.24 1.74
C LEU A 49 -7.61 16.53 0.23
N ALA A 50 -8.76 16.40 -0.45
CA ALA A 50 -8.88 16.72 -1.87
C ALA A 50 -8.59 18.21 -2.19
N ARG A 51 -8.86 19.12 -1.24
CA ARG A 51 -8.48 20.54 -1.34
C ARG A 51 -6.99 20.74 -1.14
N TYR A 52 -6.34 19.95 -0.29
CA TYR A 52 -4.89 19.96 -0.08
C TYR A 52 -4.16 19.45 -1.35
N ALA A 53 -4.50 18.25 -1.83
CA ALA A 53 -3.99 17.70 -3.10
C ALA A 53 -4.11 18.70 -4.26
N ARG A 54 -5.28 19.33 -4.42
CA ARG A 54 -5.48 20.34 -5.47
C ARG A 54 -4.58 21.56 -5.27
N ARG A 55 -4.44 22.06 -4.04
CA ARG A 55 -3.59 23.22 -3.72
C ARG A 55 -2.12 22.94 -3.96
N TRP A 56 -1.65 21.72 -3.68
CA TRP A 56 -0.28 21.33 -3.95
C TRP A 56 -0.04 21.09 -5.44
N ALA A 57 -0.85 20.23 -6.08
CA ALA A 57 -0.76 19.93 -7.51
C ALA A 57 -0.80 21.19 -8.40
N THR A 58 -1.56 22.23 -8.01
CA THR A 58 -1.61 23.51 -8.73
C THR A 58 -0.24 24.19 -8.85
N LYS A 59 0.66 24.01 -7.86
CA LYS A 59 2.02 24.57 -7.89
C LYS A 59 2.95 23.87 -8.88
N GLN A 60 2.58 22.69 -9.37
CA GLN A 60 3.43 21.81 -10.17
C GLN A 60 3.05 21.80 -11.66
N LEU A 61 2.04 22.58 -12.09
CA LEU A 61 1.42 22.45 -13.43
C LEU A 61 2.26 23.01 -14.59
N ASP A 62 3.16 23.95 -14.30
CA ASP A 62 4.06 24.54 -15.31
C ASP A 62 5.10 23.52 -15.80
N GLU A 63 5.81 22.89 -14.86
CA GLU A 63 6.83 21.88 -15.15
C GLU A 63 6.27 20.44 -15.16
N CYS A 64 5.00 20.27 -14.77
CA CYS A 64 4.31 18.98 -14.61
C CYS A 64 5.04 17.98 -13.70
N LYS A 65 5.67 18.48 -12.63
CA LYS A 65 6.54 17.68 -11.74
C LYS A 65 5.77 16.74 -10.82
N MET A 66 6.30 15.52 -10.68
CA MET A 66 6.07 14.68 -9.51
C MET A 66 6.99 15.18 -8.39
N MET A 67 6.42 15.84 -7.39
CA MET A 67 7.16 16.42 -6.27
C MET A 67 6.29 16.31 -5.03
N HIS A 68 6.78 15.64 -3.98
CA HIS A 68 6.02 15.49 -2.75
C HIS A 68 5.77 16.84 -2.05
N SER A 69 4.63 16.97 -1.41
CA SER A 69 4.26 18.14 -0.60
C SER A 69 5.03 18.21 0.71
N PHE A 70 5.54 17.06 1.19
CA PHE A 70 6.08 16.89 2.54
C PHE A 70 5.10 17.37 3.62
N GLY A 71 3.80 17.18 3.36
CA GLY A 71 2.70 17.53 4.26
C GLY A 71 2.54 16.57 5.45
N PRO A 72 1.50 16.78 6.28
CA PRO A 72 1.18 15.93 7.42
C PRO A 72 0.40 14.65 7.04
N TYR A 73 0.25 14.37 5.75
CA TYR A 73 -0.55 13.27 5.20
C TYR A 73 0.35 12.28 4.46
N GLY A 74 -0.15 11.06 4.28
CA GLY A 74 0.44 10.15 3.30
C GLY A 74 0.09 10.67 1.91
N GLU A 75 0.97 10.50 0.92
CA GLU A 75 0.79 11.14 -0.40
C GLU A 75 1.24 10.19 -1.52
N ASN A 76 0.34 9.89 -2.46
CA ASN A 76 0.68 9.21 -3.70
C ASN A 76 0.60 10.16 -4.89
N ILE A 77 1.57 10.06 -5.80
CA ILE A 77 1.67 10.89 -7.00
C ILE A 77 1.64 10.00 -8.25
N PHE A 78 0.96 10.46 -9.29
CA PHE A 78 1.03 9.86 -10.62
C PHE A 78 1.17 10.97 -11.67
N TRP A 79 2.02 10.71 -12.66
CA TRP A 79 2.15 11.53 -13.86
C TRP A 79 1.88 10.69 -15.10
N GLY A 80 1.22 11.30 -16.09
CA GLY A 80 1.14 10.72 -17.43
C GLY A 80 1.08 11.82 -18.50
N GLY A 81 1.90 11.69 -19.54
CA GLY A 81 2.10 12.71 -20.58
C GLY A 81 0.92 12.99 -21.53
N GLN A 82 -0.32 12.62 -21.19
CA GLN A 82 -1.53 12.87 -22.00
C GLN A 82 -2.77 13.07 -21.13
N ASP A 83 -3.75 13.84 -21.61
CA ASP A 83 -5.01 14.11 -20.90
C ASP A 83 -6.04 12.96 -20.95
N HIS A 84 -5.67 11.75 -21.40
CA HIS A 84 -6.59 10.60 -21.38
C HIS A 84 -6.60 9.85 -20.04
N TRP A 85 -5.53 9.94 -19.24
CA TRP A 85 -5.40 9.21 -17.96
C TRP A 85 -6.49 9.61 -16.96
N THR A 86 -7.14 8.63 -16.36
CA THR A 86 -8.25 8.84 -15.41
C THR A 86 -7.82 8.61 -13.96
N ALA A 87 -8.73 8.93 -13.02
CA ALA A 87 -8.57 8.61 -11.60
C ALA A 87 -8.30 7.10 -11.36
N THR A 88 -8.99 6.23 -12.11
CA THR A 88 -8.85 4.78 -11.99
C THR A 88 -7.50 4.30 -12.51
N ASP A 89 -7.06 4.79 -13.67
CA ASP A 89 -5.79 4.34 -14.27
C ASP A 89 -4.57 4.65 -13.37
N ALA A 90 -4.60 5.81 -12.68
CA ALA A 90 -3.58 6.20 -11.71
C ALA A 90 -3.56 5.27 -10.47
N VAL A 91 -4.74 5.03 -9.86
CA VAL A 91 -4.87 4.15 -8.69
C VAL A 91 -4.51 2.70 -9.02
N GLU A 92 -4.91 2.20 -10.19
CA GLU A 92 -4.46 0.91 -10.69
C GLU A 92 -2.95 0.86 -10.97
N SER A 93 -2.32 1.99 -11.33
CA SER A 93 -0.87 2.04 -11.55
C SER A 93 -0.10 1.89 -10.25
N TRP A 94 -0.54 2.54 -9.18
CA TRP A 94 -0.03 2.30 -7.84
C TRP A 94 -0.32 0.87 -7.38
N ALA A 95 -1.51 0.33 -7.65
CA ALA A 95 -1.87 -1.03 -7.27
C ALA A 95 -1.02 -2.11 -7.95
N ARG A 96 -0.57 -1.89 -9.19
CA ARG A 96 0.31 -2.81 -9.94
C ARG A 96 1.69 -2.97 -9.33
N GLU A 97 2.12 -2.09 -8.42
CA GLU A 97 3.36 -2.30 -7.66
C GLU A 97 3.28 -3.47 -6.66
N ASN A 98 2.09 -4.06 -6.45
CA ASN A 98 1.93 -5.25 -5.62
C ASN A 98 2.77 -6.45 -6.09
N GLN A 99 3.12 -6.52 -7.38
CA GLN A 99 4.01 -7.54 -7.95
C GLN A 99 5.47 -7.38 -7.48
N PHE A 100 5.82 -6.23 -6.89
CA PHE A 100 7.14 -5.88 -6.39
C PHE A 100 7.21 -5.81 -4.86
N TYR A 101 6.11 -6.06 -4.14
CA TYR A 101 6.09 -6.03 -2.67
C TYR A 101 6.16 -7.46 -2.10
N ASP A 102 7.14 -7.72 -1.23
CA ASP A 102 7.20 -8.96 -0.47
C ASP A 102 6.53 -8.81 0.92
N PRO A 103 5.38 -9.47 1.18
CA PRO A 103 4.71 -9.43 2.47
C PRO A 103 5.47 -10.15 3.60
N MET A 104 6.47 -10.98 3.30
CA MET A 104 7.24 -11.71 4.31
C MET A 104 8.39 -10.88 4.88
N THR A 105 9.04 -10.04 4.06
CA THR A 105 10.12 -9.15 4.49
C THR A 105 9.68 -7.69 4.70
N ASN A 106 8.46 -7.32 4.27
CA ASN A 106 7.94 -5.94 4.26
C ASN A 106 8.84 -4.99 3.45
N GLN A 107 9.29 -5.43 2.28
CA GLN A 107 10.21 -4.70 1.41
C GLN A 107 9.77 -4.75 -0.05
N CYS A 108 10.24 -3.79 -0.84
CA CYS A 108 10.15 -3.88 -2.29
C CYS A 108 11.27 -4.80 -2.82
N LEU A 109 11.05 -5.44 -3.97
CA LEU A 109 12.10 -6.15 -4.70
C LEU A 109 13.24 -5.18 -5.07
N TYR A 110 14.47 -5.70 -5.12
CA TYR A 110 15.66 -4.87 -5.34
C TYR A 110 15.58 -4.08 -6.66
N GLY A 111 15.65 -2.75 -6.56
CA GLY A 111 15.58 -1.82 -7.69
C GLY A 111 14.16 -1.40 -8.08
N GLU A 112 13.12 -2.00 -7.49
CA GLU A 112 11.70 -1.71 -7.79
C GLU A 112 11.07 -0.79 -6.75
N MET A 113 9.93 -0.18 -7.12
CA MET A 113 9.11 0.64 -6.21
C MET A 113 7.84 -0.11 -5.81
N CYS A 114 7.44 0.03 -4.54
CA CYS A 114 6.20 -0.52 -4.01
C CYS A 114 5.48 0.40 -3.01
N GLY A 115 6.01 1.60 -2.77
CA GLY A 115 5.49 2.54 -1.77
C GLY A 115 4.09 3.09 -2.10
N HIS A 116 3.73 3.19 -3.38
CA HIS A 116 2.39 3.64 -3.72
C HIS A 116 1.35 2.54 -3.48
N TYR A 117 1.70 1.27 -3.78
CA TYR A 117 0.87 0.13 -3.41
C TYR A 117 0.66 0.05 -1.89
N THR A 118 1.74 0.08 -1.10
CA THR A 118 1.61 -0.03 0.37
C THR A 118 0.76 1.09 0.95
N GLN A 119 0.85 2.32 0.43
CA GLN A 119 -0.03 3.41 0.84
C GLN A 119 -1.50 3.20 0.41
N VAL A 120 -1.78 2.69 -0.80
CA VAL A 120 -3.15 2.36 -1.24
C VAL A 120 -3.80 1.33 -0.30
N VAL A 121 -3.05 0.33 0.14
CA VAL A 121 -3.55 -0.75 1.00
C VAL A 121 -3.29 -0.54 2.50
N TRP A 122 -2.78 0.63 2.92
CA TRP A 122 -2.45 0.89 4.33
C TRP A 122 -3.69 0.85 5.23
N ARG A 123 -3.75 -0.13 6.12
CA ARG A 123 -4.89 -0.46 6.99
C ARG A 123 -5.33 0.71 7.86
N SER A 124 -4.35 1.42 8.43
CA SER A 124 -4.57 2.52 9.37
C SER A 124 -5.03 3.82 8.69
N SER A 125 -4.87 3.96 7.37
CA SER A 125 -5.43 5.09 6.62
C SER A 125 -6.94 4.90 6.46
N LEU A 126 -7.73 5.91 6.83
CA LEU A 126 -9.20 5.84 6.88
C LEU A 126 -9.88 6.78 5.87
N ARG A 127 -9.20 7.86 5.52
CA ARG A 127 -9.66 8.91 4.61
C ARG A 127 -8.68 9.09 3.46
N VAL A 128 -9.21 9.39 2.28
CA VAL A 128 -8.45 9.75 1.09
C VAL A 128 -9.08 10.96 0.40
N GLY A 129 -8.27 11.84 -0.16
CA GLY A 129 -8.75 12.95 -0.98
C GLY A 129 -7.76 13.32 -2.06
N CYS A 130 -8.24 13.34 -3.31
CA CYS A 130 -7.39 13.41 -4.49
C CYS A 130 -7.70 14.60 -5.39
N ALA A 131 -6.75 14.95 -6.24
CA ALA A 131 -6.90 15.91 -7.33
C ALA A 131 -6.22 15.43 -8.61
N ARG A 132 -7.00 15.27 -9.69
CA ARG A 132 -6.50 15.16 -11.06
C ARG A 132 -6.43 16.57 -11.66
N MET A 133 -5.25 16.98 -12.10
CA MET A 133 -4.99 18.29 -12.71
C MET A 133 -4.29 18.11 -14.07
N LYS A 134 -4.68 18.92 -15.06
CA LYS A 134 -4.00 18.99 -16.35
C LYS A 134 -2.87 20.01 -16.27
N CYS A 135 -1.69 19.64 -16.76
CA CYS A 135 -0.51 20.49 -16.84
C CYS A 135 -0.53 21.36 -18.09
N HIS A 136 0.27 22.44 -18.10
CA HIS A 136 0.39 23.33 -19.27
C HIS A 136 1.03 22.64 -20.49
N ASN A 137 1.85 21.60 -20.27
CA ASN A 137 2.39 20.74 -21.34
C ASN A 137 1.40 19.70 -21.89
N GLY A 138 0.13 19.72 -21.46
CA GLY A 138 -0.91 18.79 -21.92
C GLY A 138 -0.95 17.42 -21.20
N GLY A 139 0.04 17.13 -20.36
CA GLY A 139 0.04 15.98 -19.47
C GLY A 139 -0.91 16.13 -18.27
N VAL A 140 -0.94 15.11 -17.42
CA VAL A 140 -1.78 15.03 -16.22
C VAL A 140 -0.93 14.70 -15.01
N LEU A 141 -1.17 15.43 -13.92
CA LEU A 141 -0.77 15.06 -12.57
C LEU A 141 -1.99 14.59 -11.77
N VAL A 142 -1.79 13.57 -10.96
CA VAL A 142 -2.72 13.11 -9.93
C VAL A 142 -1.98 13.09 -8.61
N TYR A 143 -2.57 13.72 -7.59
CA TYR A 143 -2.14 13.65 -6.20
C TYR A 143 -3.29 13.06 -5.37
N CYS A 144 -3.00 12.18 -4.42
CA CYS A 144 -3.94 11.66 -3.42
C CYS A 144 -3.32 11.75 -2.03
N GLU A 145 -3.96 12.49 -1.12
CA GLU A 145 -3.59 12.51 0.30
C GLU A 145 -4.34 11.41 1.07
N TYR A 146 -3.70 10.84 2.09
CA TYR A 146 -4.22 9.79 2.98
C TYR A 146 -4.09 10.21 4.45
N ASP A 147 -5.15 10.01 5.23
CA ASP A 147 -5.22 10.40 6.64
C ASP A 147 -5.94 9.31 7.49
N PRO A 148 -5.29 8.73 8.51
CA PRO A 148 -3.87 8.84 8.85
C PRO A 148 -2.90 8.51 7.70
N PRO A 149 -1.67 9.07 7.70
CA PRO A 149 -0.60 8.67 6.78
C PRO A 149 -0.26 7.19 6.90
N GLY A 150 0.33 6.63 5.83
CA GLY A 150 0.94 5.31 5.81
C GLY A 150 2.45 5.34 5.58
N ASN A 151 3.01 4.19 5.21
CA ASN A 151 4.43 3.99 4.89
C ASN A 151 5.41 4.37 6.03
N TYR A 152 4.99 4.19 7.28
CA TYR A 152 5.87 4.36 8.44
C TYR A 152 6.99 3.31 8.45
N ILE A 153 8.21 3.76 8.75
CA ILE A 153 9.40 2.89 8.81
C ILE A 153 9.23 1.88 9.94
N ASN A 154 9.47 0.59 9.63
CA ASN A 154 9.23 -0.59 10.48
C ASN A 154 7.75 -1.00 10.68
N GLU A 155 6.79 -0.28 10.09
CA GLU A 155 5.40 -0.74 9.98
C GLU A 155 5.13 -1.39 8.62
N ASN A 156 4.08 -2.22 8.54
CA ASN A 156 3.61 -2.82 7.29
C ASN A 156 2.14 -2.45 7.05
N PRO A 157 1.69 -2.40 5.78
CA PRO A 157 0.35 -1.92 5.44
C PRO A 157 -0.80 -2.72 6.05
N PHE A 158 -0.61 -3.98 6.45
CA PHE A 158 -1.69 -4.84 6.92
C PHE A 158 -1.91 -4.80 8.43
N GLY A 159 -1.16 -3.97 9.17
CA GLY A 159 -1.25 -3.83 10.62
C GLY A 159 -0.92 -5.09 11.42
N LYS A 160 -0.44 -6.15 10.75
CA LYS A 160 0.10 -7.34 11.40
C LYS A 160 1.56 -7.10 11.70
N VAL A 161 1.87 -6.58 12.88
CA VAL A 161 3.21 -6.78 13.45
C VAL A 161 3.50 -8.28 13.35
N PHE A 162 4.60 -8.66 12.69
CA PHE A 162 5.03 -10.05 12.76
C PHE A 162 5.36 -10.32 14.23
N GLU A 163 4.51 -11.09 14.90
CA GLU A 163 4.92 -11.84 16.07
C GLU A 163 6.02 -12.80 15.61
N MET A 164 7.25 -12.29 15.60
CA MET A 164 8.47 -13.09 15.60
C MET A 164 8.26 -14.13 16.69
N PRO A 165 8.15 -15.44 16.37
CA PRO A 165 7.91 -16.45 17.38
C PRO A 165 9.07 -16.38 18.35
N SER A 166 8.79 -15.93 19.58
CA SER A 166 9.78 -15.85 20.63
C SER A 166 10.42 -17.21 20.77
N SER A 167 11.76 -17.26 20.77
CA SER A 167 12.49 -18.50 20.59
C SER A 167 12.10 -19.51 21.66
N THR A 168 11.25 -20.48 21.30
CA THR A 168 10.81 -21.54 22.20
C THR A 168 12.02 -22.37 22.58
N THR A 169 12.61 -22.06 23.73
CA THR A 169 13.80 -22.73 24.26
C THR A 169 13.45 -24.18 24.55
N SER A 170 13.93 -25.07 23.68
CA SER A 170 13.68 -26.50 23.75
C SER A 170 14.13 -27.05 25.10
N SER A 171 13.17 -27.62 25.84
CA SER A 171 13.34 -28.64 26.88
C SER A 171 14.62 -28.57 27.73
N ALA A 172 14.58 -27.76 28.78
CA ALA A 172 15.47 -27.97 29.91
C ALA A 172 15.12 -29.30 30.59
N VAL A 173 16.03 -30.28 30.52
CA VAL A 173 15.90 -31.56 31.22
C VAL A 173 16.18 -31.34 32.71
N PRO A 174 15.32 -31.81 33.64
CA PRO A 174 15.61 -31.75 35.07
C PRO A 174 16.83 -32.62 35.42
N LEU A 175 17.86 -31.98 36.00
CA LEU A 175 19.00 -32.66 36.61
C LEU A 175 18.71 -32.93 38.09
N ASP A 176 17.93 -33.97 38.37
CA ASP A 176 17.81 -34.51 39.74
C ASP A 176 18.79 -35.67 39.94
N ILE A 177 19.91 -35.38 40.60
CA ILE A 177 20.90 -36.35 41.04
C ILE A 177 20.84 -36.46 42.56
N MET A 178 20.34 -37.59 43.09
CA MET A 178 20.60 -38.00 44.47
C MET A 178 20.93 -39.50 44.58
N SER A 179 22.16 -39.75 45.03
CA SER A 179 22.65 -41.01 45.63
C SER A 179 22.26 -41.01 47.13
N THR A 180 22.11 -42.08 47.92
CA THR A 180 22.38 -43.55 47.87
C THR A 180 21.11 -44.30 48.40
N THR A 181 20.96 -45.62 48.60
CA THR A 181 21.81 -46.85 48.66
C THR A 181 21.17 -47.95 47.76
N GLY A 182 21.54 -49.24 47.71
CA GLY A 182 22.56 -50.06 48.39
C GLY A 182 21.99 -51.03 49.46
N GLY A 183 22.00 -52.34 49.16
CA GLY A 183 21.55 -53.45 50.02
C GLY A 183 21.63 -54.82 49.31
N SER A 184 22.15 -55.85 49.99
CA SER A 184 22.34 -57.21 49.44
C SER A 184 21.22 -58.17 49.88
N GLY A 185 20.90 -59.16 49.03
CA GLY A 185 19.96 -60.25 49.33
C GLY A 185 20.03 -61.34 48.26
#